data_AF-A0A8X6KBA8-F1
#
_entry.id   AF-A0A8X6KBA8-F1
#
_cell.length_a   1.000
_cell.length_b   1.000
_cell.length_c   1.000
_cell.angle_alpha   90.00
_cell.angle_beta   90.00
_cell.angle_gamma   90.00
#
_symmetry.space_group_name_H-M   'P 1'
#
loop_
_entity.id
_entity.type
_entity.pdbx_description
1 polymer ?
#
loop_
_entity_poly.entity_id
_entity_poly.type
_entity_poly.pdbx_seq_one_letter_code
_entity_poly.pdbx_strand_id
1 'polypeptide(L)'
;MVLLSFKGILRRKGTRSDRNPVGPKFTVEPPGKVQFYNSTGAVVTCAASGVPLPTMAWIKQDGTPVQEVPELLQIRPDASLIFAPFRPEDFRQDIHSATYRCTASNSVGIIGSRDVNIRAGKHTTRYFTRI
;
A
#
# COMPACT_ATOMS: atom_id res chain seq x y z
N MET A 1 -60.58 2.21 37.44
CA MET A 1 -59.21 1.90 37.92
C MET A 1 -58.46 1.29 36.74
N VAL A 2 -57.26 1.81 36.46
CA VAL A 2 -56.60 1.83 35.15
C VAL A 2 -56.17 0.45 34.63
N LEU A 3 -56.53 0.11 33.39
CA LEU A 3 -55.86 -0.91 32.57
C LEU A 3 -55.07 -0.17 31.50
N LEU A 4 -53.72 -0.19 31.54
CA LEU A 4 -52.86 -0.13 30.34
C LEU A 4 -51.41 -0.57 30.67
N SER A 5 -51.09 -1.77 30.17
CA SER A 5 -49.84 -2.28 29.61
C SER A 5 -48.48 -2.00 30.26
N PHE A 6 -47.81 -3.10 30.62
CA PHE A 6 -46.38 -3.21 30.90
C PHE A 6 -45.52 -2.66 29.74
N LYS A 7 -44.77 -1.58 29.99
CA LYS A 7 -43.67 -1.16 29.11
C LYS A 7 -42.47 -2.10 29.28
N GLY A 8 -42.48 -3.19 28.53
CA GLY A 8 -41.28 -3.97 28.25
C GLY A 8 -40.43 -3.26 27.20
N ILE A 9 -39.35 -2.60 27.61
CA ILE A 9 -38.21 -2.33 26.72
C ILE A 9 -36.96 -2.76 27.49
N LEU A 10 -36.58 -4.01 27.27
CA LEU A 10 -35.22 -4.48 27.51
C LEU A 10 -34.28 -3.53 26.74
N ARG A 11 -33.55 -2.67 27.47
CA ARG A 11 -32.37 -2.01 26.93
C ARG A 11 -31.44 -3.13 26.47
N ARG A 12 -31.39 -3.41 25.17
CA ARG A 12 -30.33 -4.23 24.58
C ARG A 12 -29.02 -3.55 24.97
N LYS A 13 -28.33 -4.07 25.99
CA LYS A 13 -26.89 -3.87 26.13
C LYS A 13 -26.31 -4.51 24.88
N GLY A 14 -26.15 -3.71 23.83
CA GLY A 14 -25.30 -4.08 22.71
C GLY A 14 -23.98 -4.48 23.34
N THR A 15 -23.57 -5.72 23.10
CA THR A 15 -22.23 -6.21 23.40
C THR A 15 -21.27 -5.27 22.68
N ARG A 16 -20.76 -4.25 23.36
CA ARG A 16 -19.59 -3.50 22.90
C ARG A 16 -18.54 -4.58 22.71
N SER A 17 -18.28 -4.94 21.47
CA SER A 17 -17.14 -5.77 21.10
C SER A 17 -15.93 -5.11 21.74
N ASP A 18 -15.43 -5.73 22.81
CA ASP A 18 -14.26 -5.29 23.59
C ASP A 18 -12.99 -5.55 22.76
N ARG A 19 -12.91 -4.93 21.59
CA ARG A 19 -11.69 -4.89 20.80
C ARG A 19 -10.92 -3.70 21.30
N ASN A 20 -10.07 -3.92 22.29
CA ASN A 20 -9.04 -2.96 22.67
C ASN A 20 -8.34 -2.47 21.40
N PRO A 21 -8.27 -1.17 21.14
CA PRO A 21 -7.60 -0.66 19.95
C PRO A 21 -6.14 -1.14 19.90
N VAL A 22 -5.73 -1.65 18.74
CA VAL A 22 -4.37 -2.15 18.51
C VAL A 22 -3.74 -1.32 17.41
N GLY A 23 -2.54 -0.78 17.69
CA GLY A 23 -1.75 -0.05 16.71
C GLY A 23 -1.41 -0.88 15.46
N PRO A 24 -1.09 -0.21 14.34
CA PRO A 24 -0.71 -0.92 13.13
C PRO A 24 0.57 -1.73 13.37
N LYS A 25 0.66 -2.90 12.75
CA LYS A 25 1.85 -3.74 12.71
C LYS A 25 1.95 -4.39 11.33
N PHE A 26 3.10 -4.26 10.67
CA PHE A 26 3.33 -4.92 9.39
C PHE A 26 3.22 -6.44 9.54
N THR A 27 2.41 -7.05 8.69
CA THR A 27 2.35 -8.50 8.48
C THR A 27 3.18 -8.90 7.27
N VAL A 28 3.32 -8.00 6.30
CA VAL A 28 4.21 -8.13 5.15
C VAL A 28 4.93 -6.79 4.97
N GLU A 29 6.24 -6.80 5.16
CA GLU A 29 7.10 -5.68 4.80
C GLU A 29 7.67 -5.86 3.39
N PRO A 30 7.83 -4.77 2.62
CA PRO A 30 8.46 -4.83 1.32
C PRO A 30 9.96 -5.14 1.42
N PRO A 31 10.58 -5.70 0.36
CA PRO A 31 12.02 -5.89 0.30
C PRO A 31 12.76 -4.53 0.27
N GLY A 32 13.98 -4.47 0.80
CA GLY A 32 14.77 -3.22 0.81
C GLY A 32 15.27 -2.76 -0.56
N LYS A 33 15.20 -3.63 -1.57
CA LYS A 33 15.67 -3.39 -2.93
C LYS A 33 14.82 -4.19 -3.91
N VAL A 34 14.39 -3.55 -5.00
CA VAL A 34 13.68 -4.19 -6.11
C VAL A 34 14.36 -3.80 -7.41
N GLN A 35 14.77 -4.80 -8.18
CA GLN A 35 15.34 -4.63 -9.51
C GLN A 35 14.47 -5.35 -10.52
N PHE A 36 14.19 -4.69 -11.65
CA PHE A 36 13.36 -5.25 -12.70
C PHE A 36 13.72 -4.67 -14.06
N TYR A 37 13.21 -5.25 -15.15
CA TYR A 37 13.40 -4.73 -16.50
C TYR A 37 12.15 -4.01 -16.98
N ASN A 38 12.32 -3.05 -17.89
CA ASN A 38 11.21 -2.33 -18.50
C ASN A 38 10.19 -3.25 -19.19
N SER A 39 10.60 -4.43 -19.65
CA SER A 39 9.69 -5.43 -20.25
C SER A 39 8.85 -6.21 -19.23
N THR A 40 9.29 -6.30 -17.97
CA THR A 40 8.63 -7.13 -16.94
C THR A 40 7.80 -6.31 -15.96
N GLY A 41 8.20 -5.07 -15.67
CA GLY A 41 7.63 -4.32 -14.56
C GLY A 41 7.97 -4.96 -13.20
N ALA A 42 7.31 -4.50 -12.14
CA ALA A 42 7.44 -5.04 -10.79
C ALA A 42 6.19 -4.81 -9.93
N VAL A 43 6.01 -5.65 -8.91
CA VAL A 43 4.97 -5.51 -7.89
C VAL A 43 5.62 -5.53 -6.52
N VAL A 44 5.35 -4.51 -5.71
CA VAL A 44 5.88 -4.39 -4.35
C VAL A 44 4.73 -4.44 -3.35
N THR A 45 4.63 -5.55 -2.64
CA THR A 45 3.54 -5.81 -1.69
C THR A 45 3.86 -5.24 -0.31
N CYS A 46 2.84 -4.70 0.36
CA CYS A 46 2.92 -4.25 1.75
C CYS A 46 1.59 -4.48 2.43
N ALA A 47 1.60 -5.03 3.65
CA ALA A 47 0.38 -5.28 4.42
C ALA A 47 0.61 -5.06 5.91
N ALA A 48 -0.42 -4.56 6.59
CA ALA A 48 -0.42 -4.40 8.04
C ALA A 48 -1.73 -4.89 8.66
N SER A 49 -1.63 -5.25 9.93
CA SER A 49 -2.73 -5.59 10.81
C SER A 49 -2.90 -4.51 11.87
N GLY A 50 -4.08 -4.42 12.47
CA GLY A 50 -4.40 -3.44 13.50
C GLY A 50 -5.90 -3.47 13.77
N VAL A 51 -6.32 -2.85 14.88
CA VAL A 51 -7.74 -2.69 15.20
C VAL A 51 -8.01 -1.24 15.59
N PRO A 52 -8.71 -0.44 14.77
CA PRO A 52 -9.26 -0.77 13.43
C PRO A 52 -8.20 -1.15 12.38
N LEU A 53 -8.64 -1.80 11.29
CA LEU A 53 -7.76 -2.18 10.17
C LEU A 53 -7.04 -0.94 9.62
N PRO A 54 -5.70 -0.96 9.47
CA PRO A 54 -4.98 0.22 9.00
C PRO A 54 -5.25 0.56 7.54
N THR A 55 -5.33 1.85 7.25
CA THR A 55 -5.23 2.37 5.89
C THR A 55 -3.76 2.36 5.48
N MET A 56 -3.48 1.80 4.30
CA MET A 56 -2.14 1.68 3.74
C MET A 56 -1.90 2.79 2.72
N ALA A 57 -0.68 3.32 2.65
CA ALA A 57 -0.26 4.28 1.64
C ALA A 57 1.22 4.12 1.29
N TRP A 58 1.64 4.78 0.21
CA TRP A 58 3.04 4.85 -0.20
C TRP A 58 3.51 6.31 -0.21
N ILE A 59 4.73 6.52 0.26
CA ILE A 59 5.42 7.81 0.21
C ILE A 59 6.76 7.67 -0.52
N LYS A 60 7.23 8.77 -1.09
CA LYS A 60 8.58 8.90 -1.63
C LYS A 60 9.57 9.23 -0.51
N GLN A 61 10.86 9.24 -0.85
CA GLN A 61 11.95 9.57 0.08
C GLN A 61 11.81 10.95 0.75
N ASP A 62 11.20 11.91 0.06
CA ASP A 62 10.93 13.26 0.57
C ASP A 62 9.70 13.33 1.50
N GLY A 63 9.04 12.21 1.74
CA GLY A 63 7.83 12.11 2.56
C GLY A 63 6.54 12.45 1.82
N THR A 64 6.60 12.83 0.54
CA THR A 64 5.40 13.14 -0.23
C THR A 64 4.62 11.87 -0.58
N PRO A 65 3.28 11.92 -0.59
CA PRO A 65 2.47 10.80 -1.06
C PRO A 65 2.79 10.44 -2.50
N VAL A 66 2.84 9.14 -2.79
CA VAL A 66 2.94 8.65 -4.17
C VAL A 66 1.67 9.02 -4.92
N GLN A 67 1.83 9.73 -6.03
CA GLN A 67 0.76 9.96 -6.99
C GLN A 67 0.83 8.87 -8.06
N GLU A 68 -0.32 8.28 -8.37
CA GLU A 68 -0.40 7.35 -9.49
C GLU A 68 -0.11 8.06 -10.81
N VAL A 69 0.63 7.39 -11.67
CA VAL A 69 0.94 7.86 -13.02
C VAL A 69 0.37 6.81 -13.96
N PRO A 70 -0.67 7.16 -14.75
CA PRO A 70 -1.29 6.23 -15.68
C PRO A 70 -0.23 5.49 -16.50
N GLU A 71 -0.41 4.18 -16.63
CA GLU A 71 0.46 3.27 -17.39
C GLU A 71 1.91 3.09 -16.88
N LEU A 72 2.32 3.75 -15.78
CA LEU A 72 3.68 3.61 -15.22
C LEU A 72 3.71 3.20 -13.74
N LEU A 73 2.87 3.81 -12.91
CA LEU A 73 2.88 3.61 -11.45
C LEU A 73 1.47 3.63 -10.88
N GLN A 74 1.06 2.54 -10.24
CA GLN A 74 -0.29 2.38 -9.69
C GLN A 74 -0.27 1.77 -8.30
N ILE A 75 -1.30 2.02 -7.49
CA ILE A 75 -1.50 1.38 -6.18
C ILE A 75 -2.74 0.48 -6.29
N ARG A 76 -2.54 -0.81 -6.10
CA ARG A 76 -3.63 -1.80 -6.15
C ARG A 76 -4.48 -1.72 -4.88
N PRO A 77 -5.76 -2.18 -4.88
CA PRO A 77 -6.60 -2.19 -3.68
C PRO A 77 -6.04 -2.97 -2.48
N ASP A 78 -5.12 -3.91 -2.71
CA ASP A 78 -4.38 -4.62 -1.65
C ASP A 78 -3.13 -3.86 -1.17
N ALA A 79 -3.03 -2.57 -1.52
CA ALA A 79 -1.92 -1.67 -1.22
C ALA A 79 -0.58 -2.01 -1.88
N SER A 80 -0.54 -2.93 -2.85
CA SER A 80 0.69 -3.18 -3.61
C SER A 80 1.02 -2.02 -4.56
N LEU A 81 2.29 -1.60 -4.59
CA LEU A 81 2.79 -0.63 -5.55
C LEU A 81 3.21 -1.35 -6.83
N ILE A 82 2.59 -0.98 -7.95
CA ILE A 82 2.76 -1.62 -9.25
C ILE A 82 3.56 -0.69 -10.15
N PHE A 83 4.69 -1.18 -10.64
CA PHE A 83 5.46 -0.59 -11.73
C PHE A 83 5.11 -1.36 -13.00
N ALA A 84 4.38 -0.72 -13.91
CA ALA A 84 4.00 -1.37 -15.17
C ALA A 84 5.22 -1.56 -16.08
N PRO A 85 5.17 -2.53 -17.01
CA PRO A 85 6.10 -2.55 -18.14
C PRO A 85 6.04 -1.23 -18.91
N PHE A 86 7.18 -0.73 -19.38
CA PHE A 86 7.30 0.59 -20.00
C PHE A 86 8.28 0.58 -21.18
N ARG A 87 8.12 1.53 -22.12
CA ARG A 87 9.08 1.69 -23.21
C ARG A 87 10.36 2.37 -22.70
N PRO A 88 11.55 2.11 -23.28
CA PRO A 88 12.79 2.74 -22.82
C PRO A 88 12.73 4.28 -22.73
N GLU A 89 11.90 4.91 -23.56
CA GLU A 89 11.65 6.36 -23.64
C GLU A 89 10.80 6.89 -22.48
N ASP A 90 9.91 6.06 -21.92
CA ASP A 90 9.03 6.41 -20.79
C ASP A 90 9.75 6.26 -19.43
N PHE A 91 11.05 5.95 -19.46
CA PHE A 91 11.85 5.88 -18.25
C PHE A 91 11.89 7.22 -17.53
N ARG A 92 11.23 7.26 -16.39
CA ARG A 92 11.29 8.35 -15.43
C ARG A 92 12.14 8.02 -14.22
N GLN A 93 13.15 8.84 -13.92
CA GLN A 93 14.04 8.62 -12.77
C GLN A 93 13.27 8.69 -11.43
N ASP A 94 12.29 9.59 -11.32
CA ASP A 94 11.45 9.79 -10.14
C ASP A 94 10.44 8.65 -9.88
N ILE A 95 10.36 7.67 -10.80
CA ILE A 95 9.54 6.46 -10.69
C ILE A 95 10.43 5.21 -10.67
N HIS A 96 11.24 5.03 -11.70
CA HIS A 96 11.97 3.79 -11.96
C HIS A 96 13.35 3.73 -11.28
N SER A 97 13.79 4.81 -10.64
CA SER A 97 15.06 4.87 -9.90
C SER A 97 14.93 5.75 -8.67
N ALA A 98 13.97 5.40 -7.82
CA ALA A 98 13.60 6.15 -6.63
C ALA A 98 13.49 5.25 -5.40
N THR A 99 13.43 5.87 -4.23
CA THR A 99 13.20 5.19 -2.95
C THR A 99 11.78 5.46 -2.49
N TYR A 100 11.09 4.38 -2.12
CA TYR A 100 9.71 4.40 -1.64
C TYR A 100 9.63 3.82 -0.23
N ARG A 101 8.57 4.18 0.49
CA ARG A 101 8.26 3.62 1.79
C ARG A 101 6.76 3.43 1.94
N CYS A 102 6.35 2.25 2.38
CA CYS A 102 4.95 1.97 2.70
C CYS A 102 4.64 2.46 4.13
N THR A 103 3.48 3.08 4.31
CA THR A 103 2.96 3.53 5.61
C THR A 103 1.63 2.84 5.92
N ALA A 104 1.40 2.59 7.21
CA ALA A 104 0.15 2.02 7.72
C ALA A 104 -0.36 2.89 8.85
N SER A 105 -1.63 3.30 8.78
CA SER A 105 -2.24 4.25 9.71
C SER A 105 -3.60 3.76 10.20
N ASN A 106 -3.82 3.81 11.52
CA ASN A 106 -5.14 3.68 12.11
C ASN A 106 -5.33 4.69 13.25
N SER A 107 -6.46 4.62 13.95
CA SER A 107 -6.78 5.58 15.04
C SER A 107 -5.83 5.54 16.24
N VAL A 108 -4.98 4.50 16.36
CA VAL A 108 -4.01 4.36 17.45
C VAL A 108 -2.65 4.92 17.07
N GLY A 109 -2.27 4.88 15.79
CA GLY A 109 -1.00 5.42 15.34
C GLY A 109 -0.65 5.14 13.89
N ILE A 110 0.56 5.56 13.51
CA ILE A 110 1.13 5.45 12.16
C ILE A 110 2.50 4.79 12.25
N ILE A 111 2.77 3.83 11.38
CA ILE A 111 4.11 3.22 11.21
C ILE A 111 4.54 3.28 9.74
N GLY A 112 5.85 3.31 9.51
CA GLY A 112 6.46 3.25 8.18
C GLY A 112 7.41 2.07 8.07
N SER A 113 7.34 1.35 6.95
CA SER A 113 8.19 0.19 6.63
C SER A 113 9.67 0.57 6.46
N ARG A 114 10.54 -0.37 6.08
CA ARG A 114 11.89 -0.04 5.59
C ARG A 114 11.83 0.71 4.26
N ASP A 115 12.93 1.37 3.91
CA ASP A 115 13.11 1.98 2.60
C ASP A 115 13.23 0.92 1.50
N VAL A 116 12.54 1.14 0.39
CA VAL A 116 12.52 0.27 -0.79
C VAL A 116 13.23 0.97 -1.93
N ASN A 117 14.44 0.52 -2.25
CA ASN A 117 15.23 1.07 -3.35
C ASN A 117 14.81 0.43 -4.67
N ILE A 118 14.12 1.18 -5.53
CA ILE A 118 13.65 0.72 -6.83
C ILE A 118 14.71 1.05 -7.90
N ARG A 119 15.03 0.08 -8.76
CA ARG A 119 15.90 0.29 -9.94
C ARG A 119 15.41 -0.53 -11.13
N ALA A 120 14.93 0.13 -12.18
CA ALA A 120 14.61 -0.52 -13.44
C ALA A 120 15.79 -0.50 -14.42
N GLY A 121 16.04 -1.62 -15.10
CA GLY A 121 16.94 -1.72 -16.25
C GLY A 121 16.20 -1.53 -17.58
N LYS A 122 16.90 -1.03 -18.61
CA LYS A 122 16.37 -0.87 -19.97
C LYS A 122 16.86 -2.02 -20.86
N HIS A 123 15.94 -2.85 -21.34
CA HIS A 123 16.16 -3.72 -22.50
C HIS A 123 15.80 -2.93 -23.77
N THR A 124 16.79 -2.63 -24.61
CA THR A 124 16.54 -2.10 -25.96
C THR A 124 16.64 -3.25 -26.96
N THR A 125 15.54 -3.55 -27.66
CA THR A 125 15.49 -4.59 -28.70
C THR A 125 16.52 -4.37 -29.83
N ARG A 126 17.14 -3.18 -29.91
CA ARG A 126 18.21 -2.87 -30.86
C ARG A 126 19.49 -3.70 -30.71
N TYR A 127 19.66 -4.48 -29.64
CA TYR A 127 20.81 -5.40 -29.49
C TYR A 127 20.57 -6.82 -30.02
N PHE A 128 19.36 -7.15 -30.50
CA PHE A 128 19.02 -8.52 -30.95
C PHE A 128 18.77 -8.67 -32.47
N THR A 129 19.21 -7.71 -33.28
CA THR A 129 19.19 -7.86 -34.76
C THR A 129 20.54 -7.46 -35.36
N ARG A 130 21.58 -8.17 -34.96
CA ARG A 130 22.79 -8.37 -35.75
C ARG A 130 23.18 -9.83 -35.61
N ILE A 131 22.71 -10.64 -36.55
CA ILE A 131 23.42 -11.65 -37.36
C ILE A 131 22.36 -12.22 -38.32
#